data_AF-A0A6P7F2K3-F1
#
_entry.id   AF-A0A6P7F2K3-F1
#
_cell.length_a   1.000
_cell.length_b   1.000
_cell.length_c   1.000
_cell.angle_alpha   90.00
_cell.angle_beta   90.00
_cell.angle_gamma   90.00
#
_symmetry.space_group_name_H-M   'P 1'
#
loop_
_entity.id
_entity.type
_entity.pdbx_description
1 polymer ?
#
loop_
_entity_poly.entity_id
_entity_poly.type
_entity_poly.pdbx_seq_one_letter_code
_entity_poly.pdbx_strand_id
1 'polypeptide(L)'
;MSSQKYPRSNNPFEEDDVDDETFLRNSRRPTYNNVQPTFDEQMQSFAERKRVIEERTLNSTEKSISILRDSEQVGIATAEELMRQREKLEKTDKQLDEINSTLRFSQKHINGIKSVFSSLKNYMAGRSDSPNSTTSSSTPSTVKQSTSNPNLEEKLESYDRYENHPSTRLRNNDYNNFSQISSGGSKDFSARLDANLQEMCSNISRLKGLASELGTEIESQNDLIGDITDKTLLADITITKQNKEMNRILKK
;
A
#
# COMPACT_ATOMS: atom_id res chain seq x y z
N MET A 1 87.80 7.49 11.48
CA MET A 1 87.24 8.81 11.87
C MET A 1 85.80 8.85 11.38
N SER A 2 84.87 8.98 12.33
CA SER A 2 83.43 8.97 12.11
C SER A 2 82.95 10.38 11.83
N SER A 3 82.15 10.61 10.79
CA SER A 3 81.37 11.84 10.68
C SER A 3 80.14 11.73 9.76
N GLN A 4 79.00 11.66 10.45
CA GLN A 4 77.63 12.08 10.16
C GLN A 4 77.04 11.87 8.75
N LYS A 5 76.12 10.90 8.68
CA LYS A 5 74.89 10.99 7.86
C LYS A 5 73.96 12.02 8.51
N TYR A 6 73.60 13.08 7.78
CA TYR A 6 72.52 13.97 8.20
C TYR A 6 71.16 13.33 7.86
N PRO A 7 70.18 13.34 8.78
CA PRO A 7 68.83 12.91 8.46
C PRO A 7 68.16 13.94 7.53
N ARG A 8 67.50 13.46 6.47
CA ARG A 8 66.58 14.25 5.64
C ARG A 8 65.49 14.83 6.56
N SER A 9 65.38 16.15 6.61
CA SER A 9 64.20 16.83 7.17
C SER A 9 62.99 16.51 6.30
N ASN A 10 61.85 16.28 6.95
CA ASN A 10 60.57 15.94 6.31
C ASN A 10 59.66 17.17 6.31
N ASN A 11 60.22 18.34 5.96
CA ASN A 11 59.56 19.64 6.00
C ASN A 11 59.29 20.12 4.57
N PRO A 12 58.03 20.28 4.14
CA PRO A 12 57.68 20.57 2.74
C PRO A 12 57.77 22.06 2.34
N PHE A 13 58.38 22.91 3.18
CA PHE A 13 58.49 24.37 2.97
C PHE A 13 59.92 24.90 3.10
N GLU A 14 60.93 24.03 3.27
CA GLU A 14 62.30 24.45 3.05
C GLU A 14 62.51 24.48 1.53
N GLU A 15 62.55 25.69 0.98
CA GLU A 15 63.02 25.96 -0.38
C GLU A 15 64.52 25.58 -0.42
N ASP A 16 64.78 24.28 -0.57
CA ASP A 16 66.08 23.83 -1.08
C ASP A 16 66.21 24.47 -2.46
N ASP A 17 67.08 25.47 -2.58
CA ASP A 17 67.49 26.06 -3.84
C ASP A 17 67.97 24.93 -4.75
N VAL A 18 67.05 24.41 -5.56
CA VAL A 18 67.31 23.35 -6.52
C VAL A 18 68.17 23.95 -7.61
N ASP A 19 69.48 23.75 -7.47
CA ASP A 19 70.50 24.16 -8.43
C ASP A 19 70.02 23.92 -9.86
N ASP A 20 70.16 24.93 -10.70
CA ASP A 20 69.62 25.02 -12.06
C ASP A 20 70.00 23.78 -12.88
N GLU A 21 71.19 23.22 -12.63
CA GLU A 21 71.67 21.98 -13.24
C GLU A 21 70.85 20.74 -12.81
N THR A 22 70.41 20.67 -11.57
CA THR A 22 69.56 19.59 -11.04
C THR A 22 68.15 19.67 -11.64
N PHE A 23 67.62 20.89 -11.80
CA PHE A 23 66.32 21.13 -12.42
C PHE A 23 66.32 20.77 -13.93
N LEU A 24 67.36 21.18 -14.66
CA LEU A 24 67.53 20.86 -16.08
C LEU A 24 67.81 19.37 -16.33
N ARG A 25 68.50 18.70 -15.41
CA ARG A 25 68.78 17.26 -15.49
C ARG A 25 67.55 16.41 -15.20
N ASN A 26 66.68 16.81 -14.28
CA ASN A 26 65.43 16.10 -14.03
C ASN A 26 64.42 16.26 -15.18
N SER A 27 64.54 17.33 -15.96
CA SER A 27 63.76 17.56 -17.20
C SER A 27 64.23 16.73 -18.39
N ARG A 28 65.42 16.11 -18.32
CA ARG A 28 66.00 15.24 -19.37
C ARG A 28 66.06 13.77 -18.93
N ARG A 29 64.97 13.23 -18.40
CA ARG A 29 64.84 11.77 -18.28
C ARG A 29 64.51 11.16 -19.64
N PRO A 30 65.14 10.03 -20.03
CA PRO A 30 64.82 9.33 -21.26
C PRO A 30 63.38 8.82 -21.15
N THR A 31 62.55 9.29 -22.06
CA THR A 31 61.13 8.99 -22.19
C THR A 31 60.96 7.49 -22.46
N TYR A 32 60.74 6.71 -21.41
CA TYR A 32 59.95 5.49 -21.57
C TYR A 32 58.58 5.91 -22.10
N ASN A 33 58.15 5.28 -23.19
CA ASN A 33 56.87 5.48 -23.88
C ASN A 33 55.67 5.32 -22.95
N ASN A 34 55.40 6.33 -22.13
CA ASN A 34 54.12 6.56 -21.49
C ASN A 34 53.55 7.77 -22.20
N VAL A 35 52.74 7.51 -23.22
CA VAL A 35 51.88 8.52 -23.83
C VAL A 35 50.90 8.94 -22.74
N GLN A 36 51.27 9.96 -21.97
CA GLN A 36 50.33 10.67 -21.12
C GLN A 36 49.25 11.22 -22.06
N PRO A 37 47.96 10.89 -21.84
CA PRO A 37 46.89 11.41 -22.68
C PRO A 37 46.97 12.92 -22.67
N THR A 38 46.85 13.52 -23.85
CA THR A 38 46.88 14.98 -23.96
C THR A 38 45.72 15.57 -23.16
N PHE A 39 45.89 16.77 -22.60
CA PHE A 39 44.84 17.43 -21.80
C PHE A 39 43.50 17.49 -22.56
N ASP A 40 43.55 17.66 -23.88
CA ASP A 40 42.38 17.66 -24.77
C ASP A 40 41.69 16.28 -24.86
N GLU A 41 42.47 15.20 -24.95
CA GLU A 41 41.95 13.82 -24.95
C GLU A 41 41.29 13.47 -23.61
N GLN A 42 41.89 13.93 -22.51
CA GLN A 42 41.32 13.78 -21.18
C GLN A 42 39.99 14.56 -21.05
N MET A 43 39.94 15.80 -21.53
CA MET A 43 38.72 16.63 -21.53
C MET A 43 37.59 15.99 -22.35
N GLN A 44 37.89 15.46 -23.54
CA GLN A 44 36.91 14.76 -24.37
C GLN A 44 36.36 13.51 -23.69
N SER A 45 37.23 12.72 -23.06
CA SER A 45 36.81 11.52 -22.31
C SER A 45 35.87 11.87 -21.14
N PHE A 46 36.09 12.99 -20.46
CA PHE A 46 35.21 13.47 -19.40
C PHE A 46 33.85 13.94 -19.95
N ALA A 47 33.82 14.62 -21.09
CA ALA A 47 32.59 15.05 -21.75
C ALA A 47 31.73 13.86 -22.20
N GLU A 48 32.35 12.83 -22.78
CA GLU A 48 31.65 11.60 -23.18
C GLU A 48 31.09 10.86 -21.97
N ARG A 49 31.90 10.67 -20.93
CA ARG A 49 31.44 10.07 -19.66
C ARG A 49 30.27 10.82 -19.07
N LYS A 50 30.31 12.15 -19.06
CA LYS A 50 29.20 12.99 -18.58
C LYS A 50 27.92 12.70 -19.37
N ARG A 51 27.98 12.74 -20.70
CA ARG A 51 26.81 12.49 -21.57
C ARG A 51 26.20 11.11 -21.34
N VAL A 52 27.05 10.09 -21.21
CA VAL A 52 26.60 8.71 -20.97
C VAL A 52 25.91 8.58 -19.61
N ILE A 53 26.41 9.27 -18.57
CA ILE A 53 25.77 9.30 -17.25
C ILE A 53 24.42 10.02 -17.32
N GLU A 54 24.36 11.16 -17.99
CA GLU A 54 23.13 11.93 -18.19
C GLU A 54 22.05 11.09 -18.88
N GLU A 55 22.39 10.43 -20.00
CA GLU A 55 21.46 9.58 -20.74
C GLU A 55 20.96 8.39 -19.91
N ARG A 56 21.87 7.69 -19.21
CA ARG A 56 21.50 6.57 -18.34
C ARG A 56 20.59 7.01 -17.20
N THR A 57 20.82 8.19 -16.66
CA THR A 57 20.00 8.74 -15.56
C THR A 57 18.60 9.05 -16.07
N LEU A 58 18.45 9.71 -17.23
CA LEU A 58 17.14 9.98 -17.80
C LEU A 58 16.37 8.69 -18.08
N ASN A 59 16.98 7.74 -18.77
CA ASN A 59 16.35 6.45 -19.08
C ASN A 59 15.92 5.71 -17.79
N SER A 60 16.78 5.73 -16.75
CA SER A 60 16.43 5.16 -15.46
C SER A 60 15.21 5.83 -14.82
N THR A 61 15.10 7.16 -14.88
CA THR A 61 13.93 7.88 -14.36
C THR A 61 12.67 7.59 -15.16
N GLU A 62 12.74 7.53 -16.49
CA GLU A 62 11.59 7.20 -17.35
C GLU A 62 11.07 5.78 -17.08
N LYS A 63 11.99 4.81 -16.96
CA LYS A 63 11.62 3.44 -16.56
C LYS A 63 10.98 3.40 -15.17
N SER A 64 11.49 4.18 -14.23
CA SER A 64 10.95 4.25 -12.87
C SER A 64 9.53 4.82 -12.87
N ILE A 65 9.26 5.86 -13.67
CA ILE A 65 7.92 6.41 -13.87
C ILE A 65 6.96 5.34 -14.39
N SER A 66 7.37 4.56 -15.40
CA SER A 66 6.55 3.47 -15.93
C SER A 66 6.20 2.46 -14.85
N ILE A 67 7.20 2.00 -14.09
CA ILE A 67 6.99 1.04 -12.99
C ILE A 67 6.04 1.61 -11.93
N LEU A 68 6.17 2.90 -11.60
CA LEU A 68 5.29 3.56 -10.64
C LEU A 68 3.84 3.62 -11.12
N ARG A 69 3.61 3.89 -12.41
CA ARG A 69 2.27 3.88 -13.01
C ARG A 69 1.68 2.46 -13.06
N ASP A 70 2.48 1.47 -13.42
CA ASP A 70 2.06 0.06 -13.40
C ASP A 70 1.71 -0.37 -11.97
N SER A 71 2.50 0.04 -10.99
CA SER A 71 2.25 -0.22 -9.56
C SER A 71 0.95 0.45 -9.09
N GLU A 72 0.66 1.66 -9.58
CA GLU A 72 -0.57 2.40 -9.26
C GLU A 72 -1.79 1.66 -9.81
N GLN A 73 -1.72 1.20 -11.06
CA GLN A 73 -2.80 0.41 -11.67
C GLN A 73 -3.05 -0.89 -10.91
N VAL A 74 -2.01 -1.61 -10.52
CA VAL A 74 -2.13 -2.83 -9.70
C VAL A 74 -2.72 -2.49 -8.32
N GLY A 75 -2.32 -1.37 -7.72
CA GLY A 75 -2.86 -0.89 -6.45
C GLY A 75 -4.36 -0.58 -6.53
N ILE A 76 -4.81 0.07 -7.61
CA ILE A 76 -6.24 0.36 -7.85
C ILE A 76 -7.03 -0.94 -8.01
N ALA A 77 -6.57 -1.85 -8.85
CA ALA A 77 -7.23 -3.14 -9.03
C ALA A 77 -7.30 -3.95 -7.71
N THR A 78 -6.28 -3.81 -6.87
CA THR A 78 -6.28 -4.42 -5.52
C THR A 78 -7.32 -3.77 -4.61
N ALA A 79 -7.47 -2.44 -4.66
CA ALA A 79 -8.48 -1.72 -3.90
C ALA A 79 -9.90 -2.14 -4.30
N GLU A 80 -10.16 -2.28 -5.61
CA GLU A 80 -11.45 -2.76 -6.13
C GLU A 80 -11.78 -4.17 -5.62
N GLU A 81 -10.80 -5.09 -5.64
CA GLU A 81 -11.03 -6.45 -5.13
C GLU A 81 -11.23 -6.46 -3.60
N LEU A 82 -10.52 -5.63 -2.83
CA LEU A 82 -10.77 -5.47 -1.39
C LEU A 82 -12.19 -4.97 -1.13
N MET A 83 -12.67 -3.99 -1.89
CA MET A 83 -14.06 -3.51 -1.76
C MET A 83 -15.07 -4.64 -2.05
N ARG A 84 -14.83 -5.43 -3.10
CA ARG A 84 -15.67 -6.60 -3.41
C ARG A 84 -15.61 -7.67 -2.32
N GLN A 85 -14.46 -7.88 -1.70
CA GLN A 85 -14.31 -8.79 -0.57
C GLN A 85 -15.08 -8.29 0.66
N ARG A 86 -15.01 -7.00 0.95
CA ARG A 86 -15.77 -6.37 2.04
C ARG A 86 -17.26 -6.62 1.90
N GLU A 87 -17.84 -6.41 0.72
CA GLU A 87 -19.27 -6.65 0.48
C GLU A 87 -19.67 -8.10 0.82
N LYS A 88 -18.83 -9.07 0.44
CA LYS A 88 -19.06 -10.48 0.77
C LYS A 88 -19.01 -10.73 2.28
N LEU A 89 -18.08 -10.11 2.99
CA LEU A 89 -17.99 -10.20 4.45
C LEU A 89 -19.22 -9.58 5.11
N GLU A 90 -19.64 -8.38 4.70
CA GLU A 90 -20.84 -7.72 5.24
C GLU A 90 -22.12 -8.53 4.99
N LYS A 91 -22.22 -9.17 3.81
CA LYS A 91 -23.33 -10.09 3.52
C LYS A 91 -23.30 -11.30 4.43
N THR A 92 -22.13 -11.88 4.66
CA THR A 92 -21.94 -13.02 5.56
C THR A 92 -22.30 -12.65 7.00
N ASP A 93 -21.89 -11.48 7.46
CA ASP A 93 -22.20 -10.94 8.79
C ASP A 93 -23.72 -10.80 9.00
N LYS A 94 -24.42 -10.19 8.04
CA LYS A 94 -25.89 -10.07 8.06
C LYS A 94 -26.60 -11.43 8.07
N GLN A 95 -26.11 -12.38 7.28
CA GLN A 95 -26.66 -13.73 7.26
C GLN A 95 -26.47 -14.45 8.60
N LEU A 96 -25.33 -14.25 9.26
CA LEU A 96 -25.09 -14.81 10.60
C LEU A 96 -25.98 -14.18 11.67
N ASP A 97 -26.29 -12.88 11.56
CA ASP A 97 -27.29 -12.24 12.43
C ASP A 97 -28.69 -12.82 12.22
N GLU A 98 -29.09 -13.05 10.97
CA GLU A 98 -30.36 -13.69 10.64
C GLU A 98 -30.42 -15.13 11.16
N ILE A 99 -29.34 -15.91 11.00
CA ILE A 99 -29.22 -17.27 11.55
C ILE A 99 -29.37 -17.22 13.07
N ASN A 100 -28.61 -16.37 13.76
CA ASN A 100 -28.67 -16.27 15.22
C ASN A 100 -30.06 -15.84 15.71
N SER A 101 -30.73 -14.91 15.02
CA SER A 101 -32.11 -14.51 15.31
C SER A 101 -33.10 -15.68 15.10
N THR A 102 -32.97 -16.38 13.98
CA THR A 102 -33.79 -17.54 13.64
C THR A 102 -33.61 -18.66 14.65
N LEU A 103 -32.38 -18.89 15.11
CA LEU A 103 -32.09 -19.87 16.15
C LEU A 103 -32.76 -19.49 17.48
N ARG A 104 -32.79 -18.20 17.87
CA ARG A 104 -33.54 -17.78 19.07
C ARG A 104 -35.03 -18.09 18.96
N PHE A 105 -35.62 -17.86 17.80
CA PHE A 105 -37.02 -18.18 17.53
C PHE A 105 -37.27 -19.69 17.51
N SER A 106 -36.39 -20.45 16.86
CA SER A 106 -36.37 -21.93 16.88
C SER A 106 -36.35 -22.47 18.31
N GLN A 107 -35.53 -21.90 19.20
CA GLN A 107 -35.50 -22.30 20.62
C GLN A 107 -36.86 -22.11 21.31
N LYS A 108 -37.55 -20.99 21.03
CA LYS A 108 -38.89 -20.72 21.57
C LYS A 108 -39.89 -21.76 21.09
N HIS A 109 -39.81 -22.17 19.82
CA HIS A 109 -40.63 -23.26 19.28
C HIS A 109 -40.32 -24.61 19.92
N ILE A 110 -39.04 -24.97 20.04
CA ILE A 110 -38.61 -26.22 20.70
C ILE A 110 -39.15 -26.26 22.13
N ASN A 111 -39.10 -25.15 22.86
CA ASN A 111 -39.67 -25.05 24.21
C ASN A 111 -41.21 -25.22 24.20
N GLY A 112 -41.90 -24.62 23.22
CA GLY A 112 -43.35 -24.83 23.03
C GLY A 112 -43.70 -26.30 22.77
N ILE A 113 -42.93 -26.99 21.91
CA ILE A 113 -43.15 -28.41 21.58
C ILE A 113 -42.92 -29.30 22.82
N LYS A 114 -41.88 -29.03 23.62
CA LYS A 114 -41.67 -29.72 24.90
C LYS A 114 -42.88 -29.58 25.82
N SER A 115 -43.44 -28.37 25.92
CA SER A 115 -44.60 -28.11 26.77
C SER A 115 -45.84 -28.88 26.32
N VAL A 116 -46.17 -28.88 25.02
CA VAL A 116 -47.35 -29.62 24.52
C VAL A 116 -47.19 -31.13 24.63
N PHE A 117 -45.99 -31.67 24.39
CA PHE A 117 -45.72 -33.10 24.57
C PHE A 117 -45.77 -33.51 26.06
N SER A 118 -45.26 -32.65 26.95
CA SER A 118 -45.37 -32.86 28.39
C SER A 118 -46.82 -32.86 28.87
N SER A 119 -47.63 -31.92 28.40
CA SER A 119 -49.07 -31.86 28.69
C SER A 119 -49.83 -33.07 28.14
N LEU A 120 -49.50 -33.52 26.92
CA LEU A 120 -50.08 -34.72 26.33
C LEU A 120 -49.70 -35.97 27.14
N LYS A 121 -48.44 -36.09 27.56
CA LYS A 121 -47.98 -37.20 28.41
C LYS A 121 -48.68 -37.20 29.77
N ASN A 122 -48.86 -36.05 30.41
CA ASN A 122 -49.60 -35.95 31.67
C ASN A 122 -51.09 -36.30 31.48
N TYR A 123 -51.70 -35.86 30.38
CA TYR A 123 -53.10 -36.16 30.06
C TYR A 123 -53.32 -37.65 29.80
N MET A 124 -52.43 -38.30 29.03
CA MET A 124 -52.53 -39.73 28.74
C MET A 124 -52.15 -40.61 29.95
N ALA A 125 -51.31 -40.11 30.87
CA ALA A 125 -50.92 -40.81 32.08
C ALA A 125 -51.98 -40.72 33.22
N GLY A 126 -53.16 -40.12 32.96
CA GLY A 126 -54.31 -40.21 33.85
C GLY A 126 -54.14 -39.54 35.22
N ARG A 127 -53.30 -38.51 35.31
CA ARG A 127 -53.09 -37.74 36.56
C ARG A 127 -53.66 -36.34 36.40
N SER A 128 -54.93 -36.15 36.76
CA SER A 128 -55.51 -34.83 36.94
C SER A 128 -55.21 -34.35 38.36
N ASP A 129 -54.40 -33.32 38.51
CA ASP A 129 -54.55 -32.36 39.61
C ASP A 129 -54.00 -30.98 39.22
N SER A 130 -54.96 -30.06 39.06
CA SER A 130 -54.95 -28.59 39.21
C SER A 130 -54.15 -27.66 38.26
N PRO A 131 -54.70 -26.45 37.96
CA PRO A 131 -54.22 -25.58 36.90
C PRO A 131 -53.20 -24.55 37.41
N ASN A 132 -52.31 -24.09 36.52
CA ASN A 132 -51.75 -22.76 36.63
C ASN A 132 -51.65 -22.13 35.24
N SER A 133 -52.50 -21.13 35.04
CA SER A 133 -52.38 -20.11 34.00
C SER A 133 -51.36 -19.08 34.47
N THR A 134 -50.43 -18.69 33.58
CA THR A 134 -49.83 -17.36 33.66
C THR A 134 -49.56 -16.87 32.24
N THR A 135 -50.49 -16.05 31.76
CA THR A 135 -50.33 -14.79 31.02
C THR A 135 -48.91 -14.18 31.14
N SER A 136 -48.28 -13.53 30.15
CA SER A 136 -48.77 -12.35 29.41
C SER A 136 -47.79 -11.92 28.28
N SER A 137 -48.37 -11.31 27.22
CA SER A 137 -47.98 -10.09 26.47
C SER A 137 -46.57 -9.81 25.88
N SER A 138 -46.58 -9.67 24.56
CA SER A 138 -46.01 -8.64 23.64
C SER A 138 -45.31 -7.35 24.17
N THR A 139 -44.21 -6.93 23.52
CA THR A 139 -44.07 -5.73 22.62
C THR A 139 -42.61 -5.54 22.08
N PRO A 140 -42.36 -4.73 21.02
CA PRO A 140 -41.25 -4.88 20.08
C PRO A 140 -40.04 -3.96 20.31
N SER A 141 -38.91 -4.35 19.71
CA SER A 141 -37.61 -3.69 19.74
C SER A 141 -37.58 -2.39 18.91
N THR A 142 -37.04 -1.33 19.50
CA THR A 142 -36.72 -0.06 18.84
C THR A 142 -35.56 -0.24 17.86
N VAL A 143 -35.79 0.11 16.60
CA VAL A 143 -34.82 0.13 15.50
C VAL A 143 -33.78 1.22 15.76
N LYS A 144 -32.49 0.86 15.78
CA LYS A 144 -31.39 1.82 15.67
C LYS A 144 -30.95 1.89 14.21
N GLN A 145 -31.08 3.08 13.66
CA GLN A 145 -30.72 3.49 12.32
C GLN A 145 -29.19 3.56 12.21
N SER A 146 -28.59 2.67 11.43
CA SER A 146 -27.19 2.80 11.03
C SER A 146 -27.10 3.86 9.94
N THR A 147 -26.37 4.93 10.24
CA THR A 147 -25.97 5.98 9.32
C THR A 147 -25.04 5.40 8.26
N SER A 148 -25.54 5.24 7.04
CA SER A 148 -24.72 5.05 5.84
C SER A 148 -23.91 6.33 5.59
N ASN A 149 -22.59 6.21 5.55
CA ASN A 149 -21.68 7.27 5.08
C ASN A 149 -21.58 7.20 3.54
N PRO A 150 -22.13 8.14 2.77
CA PRO A 150 -22.06 8.15 1.31
C PRO A 150 -20.75 8.77 0.76
N ASN A 151 -19.65 8.73 1.53
CA ASN A 151 -18.46 9.55 1.24
C ASN A 151 -17.46 8.92 0.24
N LEU A 152 -17.63 7.64 -0.14
CA LEU A 152 -16.72 7.00 -1.09
C LEU A 152 -17.13 7.19 -2.55
N GLU A 153 -18.43 7.14 -2.82
CA GLU A 153 -18.98 7.19 -4.19
C GLU A 153 -18.86 8.59 -4.82
N GLU A 154 -19.04 9.65 -4.00
CA GLU A 154 -18.82 11.05 -4.42
C GLU A 154 -17.34 11.36 -4.69
N LYS A 155 -16.42 10.60 -4.09
CA LYS A 155 -14.97 10.83 -4.21
C LYS A 155 -14.35 10.08 -5.39
N LEU A 156 -14.98 9.00 -5.87
CA LEU A 156 -14.57 8.28 -7.08
C LEU A 156 -14.76 9.10 -8.35
N GLU A 157 -15.82 9.93 -8.43
CA GLU A 157 -16.05 10.84 -9.58
C GLU A 157 -14.95 11.92 -9.75
N SER A 158 -14.15 12.17 -8.71
CA SER A 158 -13.06 13.15 -8.77
C SER A 158 -11.81 12.64 -9.49
N TYR A 159 -11.65 11.32 -9.63
CA TYR A 159 -10.53 10.70 -10.35
C TYR A 159 -10.78 10.57 -11.85
N ASP A 160 -12.04 10.49 -12.29
CA ASP A 160 -12.42 10.43 -13.71
C ASP A 160 -12.20 11.76 -14.46
N ARG A 161 -11.91 12.84 -13.74
CA ARG A 161 -11.82 14.20 -14.29
C ARG A 161 -10.40 14.59 -14.76
N TYR A 162 -9.58 13.60 -15.14
CA TYR A 162 -8.19 13.80 -15.57
C TYR A 162 -8.05 14.59 -16.89
N GLU A 163 -9.07 14.57 -17.76
CA GLU A 163 -9.00 15.26 -19.06
C GLU A 163 -9.11 16.79 -18.99
N ASN A 164 -9.53 17.38 -17.85
CA ASN A 164 -9.84 18.81 -17.77
C ASN A 164 -8.92 19.64 -16.86
N HIS A 165 -7.78 19.10 -16.41
CA HIS A 165 -6.89 19.81 -15.50
C HIS A 165 -6.08 20.93 -16.21
N PRO A 166 -5.97 22.15 -15.65
CA PRO A 166 -5.27 23.28 -16.29
C PRO A 166 -3.78 23.03 -16.58
N SER A 167 -3.15 22.06 -15.92
CA SER A 167 -1.75 21.67 -16.19
C SER A 167 -1.54 20.93 -17.51
N THR A 168 -2.56 20.27 -18.07
CA THR A 168 -2.44 19.60 -19.38
C THR A 168 -2.60 20.58 -20.55
N ARG A 169 -3.38 21.66 -20.37
CA ARG A 169 -3.55 22.73 -21.38
C ARG A 169 -2.30 23.60 -21.56
N LEU A 170 -1.51 23.79 -20.50
CA LEU A 170 -0.26 24.58 -20.58
C LEU A 170 0.84 23.88 -21.40
N ARG A 171 0.78 22.55 -21.57
CA ARG A 171 1.81 21.78 -22.28
C ARG A 171 1.76 21.89 -23.80
N ASN A 172 0.66 22.40 -24.38
CA ASN A 172 0.50 22.48 -25.83
C ASN A 172 0.87 23.84 -26.44
N ASN A 173 1.18 24.87 -25.63
CA ASN A 173 1.37 26.23 -26.13
C ASN A 173 2.85 26.67 -26.27
N ASP A 174 3.79 25.94 -25.69
CA ASP A 174 5.19 26.42 -25.56
C ASP A 174 6.18 25.84 -26.60
N TYR A 175 5.71 25.04 -27.57
CA TYR A 175 6.59 24.37 -28.54
C TYR A 175 7.03 25.22 -29.74
N ASN A 176 6.63 26.49 -29.86
CA ASN A 176 6.84 27.29 -31.08
C ASN A 176 7.84 28.47 -30.97
N ASN A 177 8.65 28.56 -29.91
CA ASN A 177 9.57 29.71 -29.81
C ASN A 177 10.92 29.41 -29.11
N PHE A 178 11.74 28.54 -29.71
CA PHE A 178 13.16 28.49 -29.32
C PHE A 178 14.07 28.18 -30.51
N SER A 179 14.27 29.18 -31.36
CA SER A 179 15.42 29.26 -32.24
C SER A 179 16.62 29.84 -31.47
N GLN A 180 17.77 29.16 -31.61
CA GLN A 180 19.11 29.53 -31.14
C GLN A 180 19.34 29.48 -29.62
N ILE A 181 20.22 28.56 -29.19
CA ILE A 181 21.45 28.88 -28.44
C ILE A 181 22.32 27.61 -28.35
N SER A 182 23.51 27.72 -28.92
CA SER A 182 24.61 26.77 -28.77
C SER A 182 25.17 26.85 -27.34
N SER A 183 24.61 26.09 -26.39
CA SER A 183 25.22 25.73 -25.08
C SER A 183 24.42 24.64 -24.31
N GLY A 184 23.64 23.81 -25.02
CA GLY A 184 22.40 23.21 -24.48
C GLY A 184 22.47 21.90 -23.69
N GLY A 185 23.60 21.18 -23.63
CA GLY A 185 23.58 19.79 -23.13
C GLY A 185 23.14 19.63 -21.67
N SER A 186 23.68 20.44 -20.75
CA SER A 186 23.52 20.23 -19.31
C SER A 186 22.22 20.81 -18.75
N LYS A 187 21.73 21.92 -19.31
CA LYS A 187 20.52 22.61 -18.82
C LYS A 187 19.26 21.88 -19.25
N ASP A 188 19.24 21.35 -20.49
CA ASP A 188 18.14 20.56 -21.01
C ASP A 188 18.04 19.20 -20.30
N PHE A 189 19.19 18.58 -19.99
CA PHE A 189 19.25 17.39 -19.14
C PHE A 189 18.66 17.66 -17.75
N SER A 190 19.13 18.71 -17.06
CA SER A 190 18.66 19.02 -15.70
C SER A 190 17.15 19.29 -15.66
N ALA A 191 16.63 20.07 -16.61
CA ALA A 191 15.20 20.37 -16.67
C ALA A 191 14.34 19.12 -16.90
N ARG A 192 14.78 18.20 -17.78
CA ARG A 192 14.10 16.92 -18.01
C ARG A 192 14.18 16.00 -16.80
N LEU A 193 15.35 15.93 -16.17
CA LEU A 193 15.55 15.13 -14.96
C LEU A 193 14.63 15.63 -13.83
N ASP A 194 14.60 16.94 -13.58
CA ASP A 194 13.75 17.55 -12.55
C ASP A 194 12.26 17.29 -12.83
N ALA A 195 11.83 17.39 -14.09
CA ALA A 195 10.45 17.06 -14.48
C ALA A 195 10.11 15.59 -14.20
N ASN A 196 11.01 14.67 -14.55
CA ASN A 196 10.84 13.24 -14.29
C ASN A 196 10.80 12.94 -12.78
N LEU A 197 11.69 13.55 -12.00
CA LEU A 197 11.72 13.40 -10.54
C LEU A 197 10.45 13.95 -9.88
N GLN A 198 9.94 15.09 -10.36
CA GLN A 198 8.68 15.65 -9.87
C GLN A 198 7.49 14.72 -10.16
N GLU A 199 7.45 14.11 -11.35
CA GLU A 199 6.44 13.11 -11.69
C GLU A 199 6.55 11.88 -10.78
N MET A 200 7.77 11.36 -10.59
CA MET A 200 8.01 10.24 -9.68
C MET A 200 7.53 10.55 -8.25
N CYS A 201 7.84 11.74 -7.73
CA CYS A 201 7.38 12.19 -6.41
C CYS A 201 5.84 12.23 -6.32
N SER A 202 5.18 12.69 -7.37
CA SER A 202 3.71 12.69 -7.44
C SER A 202 3.15 11.26 -7.43
N ASN A 203 3.69 10.37 -8.26
CA ASN A 203 3.25 8.97 -8.34
C ASN A 203 3.49 8.23 -7.02
N ILE A 204 4.65 8.42 -6.38
CA ILE A 204 4.95 7.84 -5.07
C ILE A 204 3.99 8.35 -3.99
N SER A 205 3.62 9.64 -4.03
CA SER A 205 2.66 10.21 -3.09
C SER A 205 1.27 9.59 -3.25
N ARG A 206 0.82 9.35 -4.49
CA ARG A 206 -0.44 8.64 -4.78
C ARG A 206 -0.38 7.19 -4.33
N LEU A 207 0.71 6.48 -4.66
CA LEU A 207 0.94 5.11 -4.19
C LEU A 207 0.95 5.00 -2.67
N LYS A 208 1.52 5.97 -1.96
CA LYS A 208 1.47 6.03 -0.50
C LYS A 208 0.05 6.21 0.01
N GLY A 209 -0.75 7.08 -0.64
CA GLY A 209 -2.17 7.25 -0.35
C GLY A 209 -2.93 5.93 -0.49
N LEU A 210 -2.80 5.29 -1.65
CA LEU A 210 -3.40 3.98 -1.92
C LEU A 210 -2.94 2.93 -0.89
N ALA A 211 -1.65 2.82 -0.61
CA ALA A 211 -1.13 1.86 0.36
C ALA A 211 -1.70 2.09 1.77
N SER A 212 -1.87 3.34 2.19
CA SER A 212 -2.49 3.68 3.47
C SER A 212 -3.95 3.28 3.50
N GLU A 213 -4.71 3.59 2.44
CA GLU A 213 -6.14 3.25 2.34
C GLU A 213 -6.36 1.73 2.30
N LEU A 214 -5.58 1.01 1.50
CA LEU A 214 -5.55 -0.46 1.47
C LEU A 214 -5.24 -1.04 2.86
N GLY A 215 -4.27 -0.48 3.57
CA GLY A 215 -3.94 -0.88 4.94
C GLY A 215 -5.13 -0.72 5.90
N THR A 216 -5.78 0.44 5.88
CA THR A 216 -6.95 0.70 6.73
C THR A 216 -8.15 -0.18 6.38
N GLU A 217 -8.34 -0.49 5.10
CA GLU A 217 -9.43 -1.39 4.66
C GLU A 217 -9.16 -2.82 5.11
N ILE A 218 -7.92 -3.30 5.05
CA ILE A 218 -7.54 -4.62 5.56
C ILE A 218 -7.75 -4.70 7.08
N GLU A 219 -7.35 -3.68 7.84
CA GLU A 219 -7.61 -3.62 9.28
C GLU A 219 -9.12 -3.67 9.58
N SER A 220 -9.93 -2.88 8.88
CA SER A 220 -11.38 -2.90 9.04
C SER A 220 -12.00 -4.25 8.68
N GLN A 221 -11.52 -4.92 7.63
CA GLN A 221 -12.00 -6.25 7.26
C GLN A 221 -11.58 -7.32 8.29
N ASN A 222 -10.40 -7.20 8.89
CA ASN A 222 -9.96 -8.10 9.97
C ASN A 222 -10.88 -8.01 11.18
N ASP A 223 -11.29 -6.80 11.57
CA ASP A 223 -12.25 -6.60 12.66
C ASP A 223 -13.60 -7.25 12.32
N LEU A 224 -14.11 -7.05 11.10
CA LEU A 224 -15.35 -7.68 10.63
C LEU A 224 -15.26 -9.21 10.61
N ILE A 225 -14.11 -9.78 10.23
CA ILE A 225 -13.87 -11.23 10.29
C ILE A 225 -13.91 -11.73 11.74
N GLY A 226 -13.41 -10.94 12.70
CA GLY A 226 -13.53 -11.23 14.13
C GLY A 226 -14.99 -11.36 14.56
N ASP A 227 -15.82 -10.37 14.23
CA ASP A 227 -17.26 -10.37 14.53
C ASP A 227 -17.99 -11.56 13.88
N ILE A 228 -17.71 -11.84 12.60
CA ILE A 228 -18.24 -13.00 11.87
C ILE A 228 -17.85 -14.30 12.56
N THR A 229 -16.61 -14.41 13.03
CA THR A 229 -16.12 -15.61 13.73
C THR A 229 -16.89 -15.83 15.02
N ASP A 230 -17.07 -14.80 15.83
CA ASP A 230 -17.82 -14.88 17.10
C ASP A 230 -19.29 -15.25 16.86
N LYS A 231 -19.95 -14.61 15.88
CA LYS A 231 -21.33 -14.93 15.50
C LYS A 231 -21.47 -16.35 14.97
N THR A 232 -20.48 -16.85 14.23
CA THR A 232 -20.44 -18.23 13.72
C THR A 232 -20.32 -19.23 14.87
N LEU A 233 -19.42 -19.00 15.82
CA LEU A 233 -19.27 -19.86 16.99
C LEU A 233 -20.55 -19.90 17.84
N LEU A 234 -21.20 -18.76 18.03
CA LEU A 234 -22.47 -18.70 18.74
C LEU A 234 -23.57 -19.51 18.03
N ALA A 235 -23.67 -19.36 16.70
CA ALA A 235 -24.62 -20.09 15.89
C ALA A 235 -24.37 -21.61 15.98
N ASP A 236 -23.13 -22.06 15.84
CA ASP A 236 -22.75 -23.48 15.91
C ASP A 236 -23.09 -24.13 17.25
N ILE A 237 -22.73 -23.47 18.37
CA ILE A 237 -23.08 -23.93 19.72
C ILE A 237 -24.60 -24.04 19.88
N THR A 238 -25.33 -23.04 19.38
CA THR A 238 -26.79 -22.98 19.50
C THR A 238 -27.46 -24.07 18.66
N ILE A 239 -27.04 -24.27 17.41
CA ILE A 239 -27.51 -25.32 16.51
C ILE A 239 -27.27 -26.69 17.15
N THR A 240 -26.05 -26.95 17.64
CA THR A 240 -25.69 -28.22 18.27
C THR A 240 -26.59 -28.52 19.49
N LYS A 241 -26.84 -27.51 20.32
CA LYS A 241 -27.76 -27.62 21.46
C LYS A 241 -29.20 -27.92 21.00
N GLN A 242 -29.71 -27.17 20.03
CA GLN A 242 -31.08 -27.34 19.52
C GLN A 242 -31.28 -28.70 18.86
N ASN A 243 -30.32 -29.17 18.07
CA ASN A 243 -30.35 -30.50 17.46
C ASN A 243 -30.43 -31.60 18.53
N LYS A 244 -29.65 -31.49 19.61
CA LYS A 244 -29.71 -32.43 20.74
C LYS A 244 -31.07 -32.41 21.44
N GLU A 245 -31.67 -31.23 21.62
CA GLU A 245 -33.00 -31.09 22.22
C GLU A 245 -34.10 -31.64 21.31
N MET A 246 -34.05 -31.34 20.02
CA MET A 246 -35.00 -31.82 19.03
C MET A 246 -34.96 -33.34 18.93
N ASN A 247 -33.77 -33.96 18.89
CA ASN A 247 -33.62 -35.41 18.93
C ASN A 247 -34.21 -36.05 20.20
N ARG A 248 -34.17 -35.35 21.34
CA ARG A 248 -34.83 -35.82 22.58
C ARG A 248 -36.35 -35.73 22.53
N ILE A 249 -36.90 -34.73 21.85
CA ILE A 249 -38.35 -34.57 21.65
C ILE A 249 -38.87 -35.60 20.64
N LEU A 250 -38.16 -35.75 19.52
CA LEU A 250 -38.53 -36.61 18.40
C LEU A 250 -38.33 -38.09 18.65
N LYS A 251 -37.93 -38.52 19.86
CA LYS A 251 -37.65 -39.91 20.21
C LYS A 251 -38.45 -40.92 19.34
N LYS A 252 -37.75 -41.48 18.36
CA LYS A 252 -37.62 -42.94 18.27
C LYS A 252 -37.09 -43.46 19.61
#